data_AF-A0A183DIW6-F1
#
_entry.id   AF-A0A183DIW6-F1
#
_cell.length_a   1.000
_cell.length_b   1.000
_cell.length_c   1.000
_cell.angle_alpha   90.00
_cell.angle_beta   90.00
_cell.angle_gamma   90.00
#
_symmetry.space_group_name_H-M   'P 1'
#
loop_
_entity.id
_entity.type
_entity.pdbx_description
1 polymer ?
#
loop_
_entity_poly.entity_id
_entity_poly.type
_entity_poly.pdbx_seq_one_letter_code
_entity_poly.pdbx_strand_id
1 'polypeptide(L)'
;MYENLRNVFEIDESGDGNVDIVNVELRRALTLTAADLRFIDFILKEVEANAKSPSWEGSDDWVRLQTRAYLLSLIATVSADLKDTLNDFNDAFVAEWKISNNYRVWSSGNYPDLVSAVPGYILPALTFFFLILPLGIFSF
;
A
#
# COMPACT_ATOMS: atom_id res chain seq x y z
N MET A 1 -37.30 -0.91 2.84
CA MET A 1 -36.32 0.08 3.35
C MET A 1 -34.96 -0.59 3.58
N TYR A 2 -34.38 -1.21 2.53
CA TYR A 2 -33.09 -1.92 2.57
C TYR A 2 -32.32 -1.77 1.24
N GLU A 3 -32.52 -0.66 0.51
CA GLU A 3 -31.83 -0.42 -0.77
C GLU A 3 -30.43 0.22 -0.60
N ASN A 4 -30.04 0.61 0.62
CA ASN A 4 -28.81 1.39 0.89
C ASN A 4 -27.54 0.56 1.17
N LEU A 5 -27.51 -0.73 0.82
CA LEU A 5 -26.37 -1.63 1.12
C LEU A 5 -25.65 -2.20 -0.10
N ARG A 6 -26.02 -1.80 -1.32
CA ARG A 6 -25.28 -2.23 -2.51
C ARG A 6 -24.18 -1.23 -2.82
N ASN A 7 -22.97 -1.53 -2.38
CA ASN A 7 -21.80 -1.03 -3.11
C ASN A 7 -21.70 -1.89 -4.38
N VAL A 8 -21.59 -1.25 -5.54
CA VAL A 8 -21.59 -1.94 -6.83
C VAL A 8 -20.16 -1.95 -7.35
N PHE A 9 -19.66 -3.16 -7.61
CA PHE A 9 -18.39 -3.38 -8.31
C PHE A 9 -18.75 -3.98 -9.66
N GLU A 10 -18.62 -3.19 -10.71
CA GLU A 10 -18.80 -3.63 -12.09
C GLU A 10 -17.42 -3.69 -12.75
N ILE A 11 -17.12 -4.79 -13.43
CA ILE A 11 -15.97 -4.90 -14.32
C ILE A 11 -16.56 -5.22 -15.69
N ASP A 12 -16.29 -4.38 -16.67
CA ASP A 12 -16.78 -4.59 -18.03
C ASP A 12 -15.99 -5.68 -18.76
N GLU A 13 -16.45 -6.05 -19.95
CA GLU A 13 -15.79 -7.08 -20.78
C GLU A 13 -14.40 -6.66 -21.28
N SER A 14 -14.09 -5.35 -21.24
CA SER A 14 -12.78 -4.79 -21.58
C SER A 14 -11.80 -4.83 -20.40
N GLY A 15 -12.29 -5.15 -19.20
CA GLY A 15 -11.53 -5.15 -17.95
C GLY A 15 -11.56 -3.83 -17.19
N ASP A 16 -12.32 -2.83 -17.67
CA ASP A 16 -12.47 -1.55 -16.98
C ASP A 16 -13.46 -1.71 -15.82
N GLY A 17 -13.03 -1.29 -14.63
CA GLY A 17 -13.80 -1.39 -13.40
C GLY A 17 -14.51 -0.08 -13.02
N ASN A 18 -15.79 -0.16 -12.66
CA ASN A 18 -16.50 0.90 -11.94
C ASN A 18 -16.77 0.46 -10.50
N VAL A 19 -16.44 1.35 -9.55
CA VAL A 19 -16.72 1.14 -8.13
C VAL A 19 -17.64 2.26 -7.66
N ASP A 20 -18.90 1.93 -7.40
CA ASP A 20 -19.87 2.84 -6.78
C ASP A 20 -20.05 2.50 -5.30
N ILE A 21 -19.60 3.43 -4.45
CA ILE A 21 -19.67 3.32 -2.99
C ILE A 21 -20.73 4.31 -2.50
N VAL A 22 -21.91 3.76 -2.25
CA VAL A 22 -23.08 4.51 -1.77
C VAL A 22 -22.88 4.97 -0.33
N ASN A 23 -22.27 4.13 0.51
CA ASN A 23 -22.01 4.45 1.91
C ASN A 23 -20.93 5.53 2.03
N VAL A 24 -21.30 6.70 2.55
CA VAL A 24 -20.43 7.88 2.66
C VAL A 24 -19.22 7.64 3.57
N GLU A 25 -19.41 6.95 4.71
CA GLU A 25 -18.33 6.66 5.65
C GLU A 25 -17.34 5.67 5.03
N LEU A 26 -17.85 4.64 4.36
CA LEU A 26 -17.03 3.67 3.65
C LEU A 26 -16.28 4.32 2.48
N ARG A 27 -16.94 5.21 1.73
CA ARG A 27 -16.30 5.97 0.64
C ARG A 27 -15.16 6.84 1.16
N ARG A 28 -15.36 7.50 2.31
CA ARG A 28 -14.31 8.28 2.97
C ARG A 28 -13.14 7.38 3.39
N ALA A 29 -13.41 6.23 4.01
CA ALA A 29 -12.39 5.28 4.43
C ALA A 29 -11.66 4.60 3.26
N LEU A 30 -12.26 4.51 2.07
CA LEU A 30 -11.66 3.89 0.88
C LEU A 30 -11.12 4.91 -0.14
N THR A 31 -11.15 6.20 0.19
CA THR A 31 -10.56 7.24 -0.66
C THR A 31 -9.03 7.09 -0.65
N LEU A 32 -8.45 6.94 -1.85
CA LEU A 32 -7.00 6.85 -2.03
C LEU A 32 -6.33 8.18 -1.68
N THR A 33 -5.23 8.12 -0.95
CA THR A 33 -4.40 9.29 -0.65
C THR A 33 -3.47 9.62 -1.82
N ALA A 34 -2.81 10.78 -1.73
CA ALA A 34 -1.73 11.12 -2.66
C ALA A 34 -0.55 10.14 -2.57
N ALA A 35 -0.29 9.53 -1.41
CA ALA A 35 0.76 8.53 -1.25
C ALA A 35 0.39 7.22 -1.98
N ASP A 36 -0.88 6.80 -1.88
CA ASP A 36 -1.40 5.62 -2.57
C ASP A 36 -1.31 5.76 -4.08
N LEU A 37 -1.72 6.93 -4.59
CA LEU A 37 -1.65 7.25 -6.03
C LEU A 37 -0.19 7.26 -6.52
N ARG A 38 0.73 7.90 -5.77
CA ARG A 38 2.16 7.88 -6.12
C ARG A 38 2.75 6.48 -6.09
N PHE A 39 2.32 5.65 -5.15
CA PHE A 39 2.75 4.26 -5.05
C PHE A 39 2.31 3.46 -6.26
N ILE A 40 1.02 3.51 -6.63
CA ILE A 40 0.52 2.74 -7.77
C ILE A 40 1.10 3.25 -9.09
N ASP A 41 1.25 4.57 -9.26
CA ASP A 41 1.89 5.16 -10.43
C ASP A 41 3.34 4.67 -10.58
N PHE A 42 4.07 4.54 -9.48
CA PHE A 42 5.43 4.00 -9.48
C PHE A 42 5.46 2.53 -9.91
N ILE A 43 4.55 1.70 -9.39
CA ILE A 43 4.45 0.28 -9.78
C ILE A 43 4.13 0.17 -11.27
N LEU A 44 3.10 0.88 -11.74
CA LEU A 44 2.66 0.83 -13.13
C LEU A 44 3.76 1.25 -14.08
N LYS A 45 4.49 2.33 -13.76
CA LYS A 45 5.62 2.79 -14.56
C LYS A 45 6.67 1.71 -14.76
N GLU A 46 7.08 1.01 -13.69
CA GLU A 46 8.11 -0.04 -13.80
C GLU A 46 7.58 -1.29 -14.51
N VAL A 47 6.31 -1.67 -14.29
CA VAL A 47 5.68 -2.78 -15.01
C VAL A 47 5.60 -2.50 -16.52
N GLU A 48 5.16 -1.29 -16.90
CA GLU A 48 5.04 -0.88 -18.30
C GLU A 48 6.40 -0.74 -18.99
N ALA A 49 7.39 -0.15 -18.30
CA ALA A 49 8.75 0.00 -18.82
C ALA A 49 9.41 -1.36 -19.13
N ASN A 50 9.08 -2.38 -18.34
CA ASN A 50 9.66 -3.72 -18.47
C ASN A 50 8.77 -4.73 -19.22
N ALA A 51 7.61 -4.30 -19.74
CA ALA A 51 6.67 -5.18 -20.45
C ALA A 51 7.26 -5.81 -21.72
N LYS A 52 8.14 -5.09 -22.42
CA LYS A 52 8.77 -5.57 -23.68
C LYS A 52 10.12 -6.24 -23.47
N SER A 53 10.79 -5.92 -22.38
CA SER A 53 12.10 -6.44 -22.02
C SER A 53 12.07 -6.74 -20.53
N PRO A 54 11.62 -7.94 -20.14
CA PRO A 54 11.45 -8.29 -18.74
C PRO A 54 12.78 -8.13 -17.98
N SER A 55 12.74 -7.38 -16.89
CA SER A 55 13.80 -7.30 -15.90
C SER A 55 13.26 -7.74 -14.54
N TRP A 56 14.08 -7.63 -13.49
CA TRP A 56 13.58 -7.84 -12.14
C TRP A 56 12.54 -6.77 -11.78
N GLU A 57 12.81 -5.51 -12.11
CA GLU A 57 11.87 -4.40 -11.97
C GLU A 57 10.61 -4.65 -12.81
N GLY A 58 9.45 -4.40 -12.23
CA GLY A 58 8.15 -4.70 -12.86
C GLY A 58 7.78 -6.20 -12.88
N SER A 59 8.66 -7.10 -12.43
CA SER A 59 8.30 -8.51 -12.25
C SER A 59 7.35 -8.73 -11.07
N ASP A 60 6.67 -9.86 -11.05
CA ASP A 60 5.73 -10.26 -10.00
C ASP A 60 6.38 -10.32 -8.60
N ASP A 61 7.61 -10.82 -8.49
CA ASP A 61 8.36 -10.82 -7.23
C ASP A 61 8.74 -9.40 -6.78
N TRP A 62 9.11 -8.54 -7.72
CA TRP A 62 9.40 -7.13 -7.41
C TRP A 62 8.16 -6.39 -6.95
N VAL A 63 7.00 -6.58 -7.60
CA VAL A 63 5.72 -5.98 -7.18
C VAL A 63 5.32 -6.46 -5.79
N ARG A 64 5.48 -7.77 -5.49
CA ARG A 64 5.30 -8.30 -4.13
C ARG A 64 6.20 -7.62 -3.12
N LEU A 65 7.47 -7.42 -3.45
CA LEU A 65 8.43 -6.76 -2.56
C LEU A 65 8.03 -5.31 -2.29
N GLN A 66 7.67 -4.54 -3.31
CA GLN A 66 7.23 -3.15 -3.14
C GLN A 66 5.95 -3.05 -2.31
N THR A 67 4.98 -3.91 -2.58
CA THR A 67 3.70 -3.96 -1.85
C THR A 67 3.93 -4.33 -0.38
N ARG A 68 4.81 -5.29 -0.11
CA ARG A 68 5.21 -5.65 1.26
C ARG A 68 5.85 -4.47 1.98
N ALA A 69 6.75 -3.74 1.35
CA ALA A 69 7.39 -2.56 1.94
C ALA A 69 6.35 -1.48 2.28
N TYR A 70 5.42 -1.20 1.38
CA TYR A 70 4.33 -0.24 1.61
C TYR A 70 3.46 -0.64 2.83
N LEU A 71 3.07 -1.91 2.93
CA LEU A 71 2.29 -2.42 4.07
C LEU A 71 3.08 -2.40 5.39
N LEU A 72 4.37 -2.70 5.35
CA LEU A 72 5.24 -2.59 6.53
C LEU A 72 5.34 -1.14 7.01
N SER A 73 5.46 -0.17 6.10
CA SER A 73 5.41 1.26 6.44
C SER A 73 4.08 1.65 7.08
N LEU A 74 2.94 1.16 6.58
CA LEU A 74 1.63 1.37 7.23
C LEU A 74 1.65 0.86 8.68
N ILE A 75 2.07 -0.39 8.90
CA ILE A 75 2.10 -1.00 10.24
C ILE A 75 3.05 -0.25 11.18
N ALA A 76 4.25 0.12 10.69
CA ALA A 76 5.23 0.89 11.45
C ALA A 76 4.69 2.27 11.84
N THR A 77 3.99 2.94 10.92
CA THR A 77 3.35 4.23 11.17
C THR A 77 2.28 4.13 12.25
N VAL A 78 1.43 3.11 12.16
CA VAL A 78 0.40 2.86 13.16
C VAL A 78 1.02 2.53 14.53
N SER A 79 2.11 1.77 14.55
CA SER A 79 2.78 1.37 15.79
C SER A 79 3.52 2.52 16.46
N ALA A 80 4.07 3.45 15.68
CA ALA A 80 4.77 4.63 16.18
C ALA A 80 3.81 5.74 16.67
N ASP A 81 2.51 5.63 16.37
CA ASP A 81 1.46 6.61 16.69
C ASP A 81 1.78 8.06 16.25
N LEU A 82 2.48 8.17 15.10
CA LEU A 82 2.88 9.45 14.51
C LEU A 82 1.71 10.03 13.71
N LYS A 83 0.95 10.94 14.32
CA LYS A 83 -0.28 11.51 13.74
C LYS A 83 -0.09 12.14 12.35
N ASP A 84 1.01 12.84 12.13
CA ASP A 84 1.23 13.55 10.87
C ASP A 84 1.49 12.59 9.69
N THR A 85 2.09 11.44 9.94
CA THR A 85 2.40 10.42 8.92
C THR A 85 1.25 9.44 8.70
N LEU A 86 0.27 9.37 9.59
CA LEU A 86 -0.96 8.59 9.39
C LEU A 86 -1.79 9.10 8.21
N ASN A 87 -1.71 10.39 7.90
CA ASN A 87 -2.42 11.00 6.79
C ASN A 87 -1.99 10.43 5.42
N ASP A 88 -0.77 9.91 5.31
CA ASP A 88 -0.32 9.21 4.10
C ASP A 88 -1.15 7.96 3.81
N PHE A 89 -1.78 7.36 4.83
CA PHE A 89 -2.54 6.12 4.73
C PHE A 89 -4.03 6.29 4.97
N ASN A 90 -4.54 7.53 4.92
CA ASN A 90 -5.93 7.92 5.20
C ASN A 90 -6.30 7.66 6.67
N ASP A 91 -6.51 8.72 7.44
CA ASP A 91 -6.85 8.64 8.86
C ASP A 91 -8.15 7.87 9.13
N ALA A 92 -9.15 8.03 8.26
CA ALA A 92 -10.42 7.32 8.33
C ALA A 92 -10.24 5.83 8.02
N PHE A 93 -9.43 5.49 7.01
CA PHE A 93 -9.06 4.10 6.74
C PHE A 93 -8.40 3.46 7.96
N VAL A 94 -7.38 4.11 8.52
CA VAL A 94 -6.62 3.57 9.66
C VAL A 94 -7.52 3.39 10.88
N ALA A 95 -8.44 4.33 11.16
CA ALA A 95 -9.38 4.23 12.26
C ALA A 95 -10.28 2.98 12.14
N GLU A 96 -10.86 2.76 10.96
CA GLU A 96 -11.68 1.58 10.66
C GLU A 96 -10.86 0.28 10.61
N TRP A 97 -9.64 0.34 10.09
CA TRP A 97 -8.76 -0.82 10.02
C TRP A 97 -8.34 -1.30 11.41
N LYS A 98 -8.03 -0.38 12.34
CA LYS A 98 -7.63 -0.67 13.74
C LYS A 98 -8.67 -1.47 14.52
N ILE A 99 -9.95 -1.38 14.18
CA ILE A 99 -11.01 -2.16 14.84
C ILE A 99 -11.27 -3.53 14.20
N SER A 100 -10.65 -3.80 13.04
CA SER A 100 -10.85 -5.04 12.30
C SER A 100 -10.10 -6.24 12.88
N ASN A 101 -10.56 -7.46 12.56
CA ASN A 101 -9.79 -8.68 12.85
C ASN A 101 -8.42 -8.68 12.16
N ASN A 102 -8.31 -8.07 10.99
CA ASN A 102 -7.07 -8.02 10.24
C ASN A 102 -5.98 -7.27 11.03
N TYR A 103 -6.30 -6.08 11.57
CA TYR A 103 -5.38 -5.35 12.44
C TYR A 103 -5.00 -6.15 13.68
N ARG A 104 -5.96 -6.85 14.32
CA ARG A 104 -5.65 -7.70 15.48
C ARG A 104 -4.59 -8.74 15.15
N VAL A 105 -4.73 -9.46 14.02
CA VAL A 105 -3.74 -10.44 13.59
C VAL A 105 -2.38 -9.79 13.37
N TRP A 106 -2.32 -8.69 12.62
CA TRP A 106 -1.09 -7.95 12.34
C TRP A 106 -0.44 -7.32 13.56
N SER A 107 -1.21 -6.84 14.53
CA SER A 107 -0.68 -6.26 15.77
C SER A 107 -0.08 -7.32 16.72
N SER A 108 -0.54 -8.57 16.60
CA SER A 108 -0.10 -9.68 17.46
C SER A 108 1.08 -10.48 16.88
N GLY A 109 1.36 -10.31 15.59
CA GLY A 109 2.43 -11.03 14.91
C GLY A 109 3.81 -10.47 15.22
N ASN A 110 4.81 -11.35 15.25
CA ASN A 110 6.21 -10.94 15.32
C ASN A 110 6.79 -10.90 13.90
N TYR A 111 7.07 -9.69 13.41
CA TYR A 111 7.60 -9.47 12.07
C TYR A 111 9.01 -8.88 12.19
N PRO A 112 10.07 -9.66 11.95
CA PRO A 112 11.45 -9.18 12.06
C PRO A 112 11.71 -7.94 11.20
N ASP A 113 11.13 -7.92 10.00
CA ASP A 113 11.30 -6.82 9.02
C ASP A 113 10.57 -5.53 9.43
N LEU A 114 9.67 -5.58 10.42
CA LEU A 114 8.98 -4.39 10.91
C LEU A 114 9.90 -3.51 11.74
N VAL A 115 10.92 -4.08 12.38
CA VAL A 115 11.89 -3.35 13.21
C VAL A 115 12.71 -2.35 12.38
N SER A 116 12.94 -2.67 11.11
CA SER A 116 13.67 -1.82 10.16
C SER A 116 12.75 -0.99 9.26
N ALA A 117 11.44 -1.12 9.39
CA ALA A 117 10.48 -0.37 8.58
C ALA A 117 10.42 1.10 9.05
N VAL A 118 10.41 2.01 8.09
CA VAL A 118 10.35 3.45 8.35
C VAL A 118 8.88 3.89 8.37
N PRO A 119 8.40 4.59 9.42
CA PRO A 119 7.10 5.24 9.44
C PRO A 119 6.93 6.30 8.34
N GLY A 120 5.72 6.44 7.81
CA GLY A 120 5.39 7.29 6.67
C GLY A 120 5.67 6.60 5.33
N TYR A 121 4.96 7.04 4.29
CA TYR A 121 5.25 6.55 2.94
C TYR A 121 6.43 7.32 2.34
N ILE A 122 7.51 6.60 2.05
CA ILE A 122 8.65 7.13 1.30
C ILE A 122 8.73 6.35 -0.01
N LEU A 123 8.73 7.06 -1.14
CA LEU A 123 8.80 6.46 -2.47
C LEU A 123 9.96 5.45 -2.56
N PRO A 124 9.73 4.24 -3.11
CA PRO A 124 10.70 3.15 -3.05
C PRO A 124 12.05 3.45 -3.73
N ALA A 125 12.06 4.35 -4.72
CA ALA A 125 13.29 4.79 -5.36
C ALA A 125 14.33 5.37 -4.37
N LEU A 126 13.86 5.97 -3.27
CA LEU A 126 14.73 6.46 -2.20
C LEU A 126 15.07 5.34 -1.21
N THR A 127 14.15 4.43 -0.91
CA THR A 127 14.38 3.36 0.07
C THR A 127 15.28 2.24 -0.46
N PHE A 128 15.28 1.92 -1.76
CA PHE A 128 16.26 1.01 -2.37
C PHE A 128 17.70 1.47 -2.13
N PHE A 129 17.94 2.79 -2.14
CA PHE A 129 19.25 3.35 -1.85
C PHE A 129 19.64 3.24 -0.37
N PHE A 130 18.68 3.24 0.56
CA PHE A 130 18.95 3.20 2.01
C PHE A 130 18.87 1.80 2.65
N LEU A 131 18.08 0.87 2.09
CA LEU A 131 17.93 -0.50 2.61
C LEU A 131 18.98 -1.48 2.06
N ILE A 132 19.59 -1.19 0.90
CA ILE A 132 20.53 -2.12 0.25
C ILE A 132 22.00 -1.70 0.48
N LEU A 133 22.26 -0.42 0.79
CA LEU A 133 23.60 0.04 1.15
C LEU A 133 24.24 -0.70 2.34
N PRO A 134 23.50 -1.09 3.41
CA PRO A 134 24.09 -1.86 4.51
C PRO A 134 24.26 -3.35 4.20
N LEU A 135 23.70 -3.88 3.10
CA LEU A 135 23.74 -5.32 2.78
C LEU A 135 24.80 -5.71 1.75
N GLY A 136 25.47 -4.75 1.08
CA GLY A 136 26.65 -5.06 0.26
C GLY A 136 26.42 -6.01 -0.93
N ILE A 137 25.19 -6.12 -1.45
CA ILE A 137 24.84 -7.12 -2.47
C ILE A 137 25.18 -6.66 -3.91
N PHE A 138 25.62 -5.42 -4.12
CA PHE A 138 26.16 -5.01 -5.42
C PHE A 138 27.48 -4.25 -5.25
N SER A 139 28.59 -4.94 -5.48
CA SER A 139 29.81 -4.30 -5.98
C SER A 139 29.61 -4.05 -7.48
N PHE A 140 29.76 -2.79 -7.89
CA PHE A 140 30.04 -2.45 -9.29
C PHE A 140 31.31 -3.14 -9.78
#